data_AF-C8WIK5-F1
#
_entry.id   AF-C8WIK5-F1
#
_cell.length_a   1.000
_cell.length_b   1.000
_cell.length_c   1.000
_cell.angle_alpha   90.00
_cell.angle_beta   90.00
_cell.angle_gamma   90.00
#
_symmetry.space_group_name_H-M   'P 1'
#
loop_
_entity.id
_entity.type
_entity.pdbx_description
1 polymer ?
#
loop_
_entity_poly.entity_id
_entity_poly.type
_entity_poly.pdbx_seq_one_letter_code
_entity_poly.pdbx_strand_id
1 'polypeptide(L)'
;MPIAVSACLLGEPCRYDGKSRPCEDVLKLHDACEMVPVCPEVLGGLPVPHAPCEIAAAERALRVTDADGVDVTDAFLAGAAKTVELAQEQGCKLAVLKAKSPSCGCGLVYDGAFAGELVPGYGVAARALREAGVRVLDEVRFAACVRAGEARHPGCPPAILAVTSGECPALETERLVLRPFVSDDIDDVYAYCSDPAVGPDAGWAPHRTREDSRMFVEVIASEPHVFGIFEKTGAGTGATGPCIGSIGLIRDPQRRNVDCLMLGYALARTAWGRGCMTEAADEMLRYGFEELGLGLITCTHYTFNDRSRRVIEKAGFVHEGTIHGAEATPDGLMQDFESYYLPRELWDEAKGRG
;
A
#
# COMPACT_ATOMS: atom_id res chain seq x y z
N MET A 1 14.66 1.32 -5.31
CA MET A 1 14.03 0.00 -5.33
C MET A 1 13.77 -0.43 -6.76
N PRO A 2 14.07 -1.68 -7.17
CA PRO A 2 13.68 -2.22 -8.47
C PRO A 2 12.16 -2.44 -8.55
N ILE A 3 11.56 -2.10 -9.69
CA ILE A 3 10.13 -2.30 -9.95
C ILE A 3 9.93 -3.12 -11.23
N ALA A 4 8.98 -4.06 -11.20
CA ALA A 4 8.61 -4.81 -12.39
C ALA A 4 7.67 -3.95 -13.26
N VAL A 5 7.95 -3.81 -14.55
CA VAL A 5 7.14 -2.95 -15.43
C VAL A 5 6.77 -3.72 -16.67
N SER A 6 5.49 -3.68 -17.06
CA SER A 6 5.07 -4.24 -18.35
C SER A 6 5.94 -3.67 -19.49
N ALA A 7 6.65 -4.53 -20.23
CA ALA A 7 7.64 -4.11 -21.22
C ALA A 7 7.05 -3.18 -22.30
N CYS A 8 5.78 -3.35 -22.65
CA CYS A 8 5.07 -2.45 -23.56
C CYS A 8 4.94 -1.01 -23.05
N LEU A 9 4.92 -0.78 -21.73
CA LEU A 9 4.95 0.55 -21.11
C LEU A 9 6.33 1.20 -21.19
N LEU A 10 7.38 0.40 -21.41
CA LEU A 10 8.75 0.86 -21.62
C LEU A 10 9.07 1.06 -23.12
N GLY A 11 8.11 0.81 -24.00
CA GLY A 11 8.26 1.01 -25.45
C GLY A 11 8.58 -0.27 -26.23
N GLU A 12 8.71 -1.42 -25.59
CA GLU A 12 8.96 -2.69 -26.27
C GLU A 12 7.71 -3.18 -27.04
N PRO A 13 7.83 -3.54 -28.33
CA PRO A 13 6.69 -3.97 -29.15
C PRO A 13 6.32 -5.44 -28.84
N CYS A 14 5.79 -5.69 -27.64
CA CYS A 14 5.52 -7.04 -27.14
C CYS A 14 4.02 -7.37 -26.97
N ARG A 15 3.12 -6.49 -27.40
CA ARG A 15 1.65 -6.71 -27.33
C ARG A 15 1.18 -7.70 -28.39
N TYR A 16 -0.02 -8.24 -28.22
CA TYR A 16 -0.70 -9.09 -29.20
C TYR A 16 -0.75 -8.46 -30.61
N ASP A 17 -0.88 -7.14 -30.73
CA ASP A 17 -0.90 -6.39 -31.98
C ASP A 17 0.49 -6.04 -32.55
N GLY A 18 1.56 -6.52 -31.92
CA GLY A 18 2.94 -6.23 -32.28
C GLY A 18 3.40 -4.80 -32.00
N LYS A 19 2.62 -4.02 -31.22
CA LYS A 19 2.94 -2.63 -30.88
C LYS A 19 3.37 -2.50 -29.42
N SER A 20 3.88 -1.31 -29.09
CA SER A 20 4.11 -0.88 -27.70
C SER A 20 3.10 0.20 -27.31
N ARG A 21 3.04 0.52 -26.02
CA ARG A 21 2.19 1.60 -25.50
C ARG A 21 2.91 2.29 -24.34
N PRO A 22 3.95 3.09 -24.64
CA PRO A 22 4.78 3.70 -23.61
C PRO A 22 3.96 4.59 -22.68
N CYS A 23 4.32 4.60 -21.39
CA CYS A 23 3.75 5.50 -20.40
C CYS A 23 4.81 6.51 -19.96
N GLU A 24 4.59 7.79 -20.27
CA GLU A 24 5.57 8.85 -19.98
C GLU A 24 5.91 8.95 -18.50
N ASP A 25 4.92 8.86 -17.61
CA ASP A 25 5.15 8.98 -16.16
C ASP A 25 5.93 7.80 -15.59
N VAL A 26 5.78 6.60 -16.18
CA VAL A 26 6.65 5.47 -15.86
C VAL A 26 8.06 5.74 -16.36
N LEU A 27 8.23 6.13 -17.63
CA LEU A 27 9.54 6.38 -18.24
C LEU A 27 10.34 7.48 -17.53
N LYS A 28 9.68 8.53 -17.01
CA LYS A 28 10.34 9.60 -16.24
C LYS A 28 11.07 9.09 -15.00
N LEU A 29 10.66 7.97 -14.43
CA LEU A 29 11.25 7.42 -13.20
C LEU A 29 12.48 6.55 -13.43
N HIS A 30 12.99 6.44 -14.66
CA HIS A 30 14.17 5.63 -14.96
C HIS A 30 15.42 6.04 -14.16
N ASP A 31 15.52 7.33 -13.80
CA ASP A 31 16.60 7.86 -12.95
C ASP A 31 16.36 7.60 -11.45
N ALA A 32 15.10 7.41 -11.04
CA ALA A 32 14.70 7.27 -9.64
C ALA A 32 14.61 5.81 -9.17
N CYS A 33 14.39 4.87 -10.10
CA CYS A 33 14.28 3.44 -9.80
C CYS A 33 14.75 2.57 -10.95
N GLU A 34 15.28 1.40 -10.62
CA GLU A 34 15.59 0.36 -11.59
C GLU A 34 14.29 -0.28 -12.10
N MET A 35 14.16 -0.41 -13.42
CA MET A 35 12.98 -0.98 -14.07
C MET A 35 13.30 -2.37 -14.62
N VAL A 36 12.55 -3.37 -14.18
CA VAL A 36 12.64 -4.75 -14.64
C VAL A 36 11.55 -5.00 -15.68
N PRO A 37 11.86 -5.01 -16.99
CA PRO A 37 10.87 -5.23 -18.03
C PRO A 37 10.29 -6.64 -17.93
N VAL A 38 8.96 -6.74 -17.92
CA VAL A 38 8.25 -8.02 -17.91
C VAL A 38 7.17 -8.06 -18.99
N CYS A 39 7.14 -9.13 -19.78
CA CYS A 39 6.01 -9.45 -20.65
C CYS A 39 5.61 -10.90 -20.40
N PRO A 40 4.59 -11.14 -19.56
CA PRO A 40 4.21 -12.50 -19.21
C PRO A 40 3.81 -13.34 -20.44
N GLU A 41 3.16 -12.73 -21.44
CA GLU A 41 2.75 -13.41 -22.68
C GLU A 41 3.97 -13.94 -23.46
N VAL A 42 5.00 -13.12 -23.64
CA VAL A 42 6.25 -13.51 -24.31
C VAL A 42 7.07 -14.49 -23.47
N LEU A 43 7.16 -14.27 -22.15
CA LEU A 43 7.82 -15.20 -21.22
C LEU A 43 7.14 -16.57 -21.22
N GLY A 44 5.82 -16.60 -21.43
CA GLY A 44 4.99 -17.79 -21.61
C GLY A 44 5.18 -18.51 -22.94
N GLY A 45 5.88 -17.89 -23.90
CA GLY A 45 6.18 -18.46 -25.22
C GLY A 45 5.19 -18.07 -26.32
N LEU A 46 4.28 -17.11 -26.10
CA LEU A 46 3.42 -16.60 -27.16
C LEU A 46 4.23 -15.80 -28.19
N PRO A 47 3.93 -15.94 -29.49
CA PRO A 47 4.58 -15.14 -30.52
C PRO A 47 4.09 -13.69 -30.48
N VAL A 48 4.84 -12.80 -31.12
CA VAL A 48 4.45 -11.40 -31.30
C VAL A 48 4.49 -11.08 -32.80
N PRO A 49 3.34 -10.73 -33.43
CA PRO A 49 1.99 -10.65 -32.87
C PRO A 49 1.34 -12.02 -32.64
N HIS A 50 0.22 -12.05 -31.90
CA HIS A 50 -0.65 -13.22 -31.71
C HIS A 50 -2.13 -12.79 -31.63
N ALA A 51 -3.05 -13.76 -31.66
CA ALA A 51 -4.48 -13.49 -31.55
C ALA A 51 -4.83 -12.86 -30.18
N PRO A 52 -5.80 -11.93 -30.10
CA PRO A 52 -6.27 -11.38 -28.83
C PRO A 52 -6.76 -12.50 -27.91
N CYS A 53 -6.43 -12.42 -26.62
CA CYS A 53 -6.79 -13.41 -25.62
C CYS A 53 -7.62 -12.79 -24.50
N GLU A 54 -8.55 -13.55 -23.93
CA GLU A 54 -9.36 -13.16 -22.77
C GLU A 54 -9.51 -14.31 -21.76
N ILE A 55 -9.79 -13.98 -20.50
CA ILE A 55 -10.00 -14.97 -19.45
C ILE A 55 -11.44 -15.47 -19.58
N ALA A 56 -11.62 -16.67 -20.14
CA ALA A 56 -12.93 -17.29 -20.35
C ALA A 56 -13.54 -17.87 -19.05
N ALA A 57 -12.71 -18.23 -18.07
CA ALA A 57 -13.16 -18.68 -16.74
C ALA A 57 -12.08 -18.43 -15.67
N ALA A 58 -12.49 -17.97 -14.48
CA ALA A 58 -11.56 -17.61 -13.39
C ALA A 58 -11.87 -18.26 -12.03
N GLU A 59 -13.07 -18.80 -11.82
CA GLU A 59 -13.55 -19.19 -10.48
C GLU A 59 -13.21 -20.63 -10.06
N ARG A 60 -13.24 -21.61 -11.00
CA ARG A 60 -13.01 -23.04 -10.69
C ARG A 60 -11.74 -23.60 -11.32
N ALA A 61 -11.52 -23.26 -12.59
CA ALA A 61 -10.29 -23.53 -13.31
C ALA A 61 -10.02 -22.29 -14.15
N LEU A 62 -8.83 -21.70 -13.99
CA LEU A 62 -8.42 -20.60 -14.85
C LEU A 62 -8.38 -21.12 -16.29
N ARG A 63 -9.05 -20.42 -17.19
CA ARG A 63 -9.02 -20.71 -18.62
C ARG A 63 -8.86 -19.42 -19.41
N VAL A 64 -7.86 -19.39 -20.28
CA VAL A 64 -7.59 -18.29 -21.20
C VAL A 64 -7.72 -18.82 -22.63
N THR A 65 -8.55 -18.15 -23.43
CA THR A 65 -8.74 -18.49 -24.83
C THR A 65 -8.37 -17.33 -25.72
N ASP A 66 -7.93 -17.61 -26.94
CA ASP A 66 -7.84 -16.60 -27.98
C ASP A 66 -9.19 -16.36 -28.68
N ALA A 67 -9.25 -15.36 -29.55
CA ALA A 67 -10.45 -14.98 -30.30
C ALA A 67 -10.94 -16.08 -31.27
N ASP A 68 -10.08 -17.05 -31.61
CA ASP A 68 -10.42 -18.22 -32.45
C ASP A 68 -10.90 -19.41 -31.60
N GLY A 69 -10.93 -19.27 -30.27
CA GLY A 69 -11.38 -20.28 -29.31
C GLY A 69 -10.31 -21.30 -28.92
N VAL A 70 -9.05 -21.08 -29.29
CA VAL A 70 -7.92 -21.93 -28.90
C VAL A 70 -7.59 -21.69 -27.43
N ASP A 71 -7.40 -22.77 -26.68
CA ASP A 71 -6.99 -22.71 -25.28
C ASP A 71 -5.48 -22.42 -25.19
N VAL A 72 -5.13 -21.29 -24.59
CA VAL A 72 -3.74 -20.82 -24.42
C VAL A 72 -3.34 -20.72 -22.96
N THR A 73 -4.10 -21.35 -22.06
CA THR A 73 -3.95 -21.25 -20.59
C THR A 73 -2.53 -21.58 -20.12
N ASP A 74 -1.92 -22.64 -20.65
CA ASP A 74 -0.58 -23.09 -20.23
C ASP A 74 0.49 -22.03 -20.47
N ALA A 75 0.40 -21.28 -21.58
CA ALA A 75 1.33 -20.20 -21.88
C ALA A 75 1.19 -19.05 -20.88
N PHE A 76 -0.04 -18.69 -20.52
CA PHE A 76 -0.31 -17.65 -19.52
C PHE A 76 0.15 -18.04 -18.12
N LEU A 77 -0.07 -19.28 -17.71
CA LEU A 77 0.40 -19.80 -16.42
C LEU A 77 1.93 -19.86 -16.35
N ALA A 78 2.59 -20.36 -17.40
CA ALA A 78 4.05 -20.39 -17.49
C ALA A 78 4.64 -18.97 -17.47
N GLY A 79 4.00 -18.05 -18.20
CA GLY A 79 4.37 -16.63 -18.23
C GLY A 79 4.25 -15.95 -16.88
N ALA A 80 3.15 -16.21 -16.16
CA ALA A 80 2.94 -15.69 -14.82
C ALA A 80 4.00 -16.21 -13.82
N ALA A 81 4.29 -17.53 -13.84
CA ALA A 81 5.30 -18.12 -12.98
C ALA A 81 6.69 -17.50 -13.19
N LYS A 82 7.13 -17.37 -14.45
CA LYS A 82 8.41 -16.72 -14.79
C LYS A 82 8.44 -15.24 -14.43
N THR A 83 7.30 -14.55 -14.54
CA THR A 83 7.19 -13.15 -14.14
C THR A 83 7.39 -12.99 -12.62
N VAL A 84 6.81 -13.90 -11.83
CA VAL A 84 7.01 -13.93 -10.37
C VAL A 84 8.45 -14.24 -10.02
N GLU A 85 9.04 -15.26 -10.64
CA GLU A 85 10.45 -15.65 -10.45
C GLU A 85 11.37 -14.46 -10.72
N LEU A 86 11.23 -13.82 -11.88
CA LEU A 86 12.03 -12.64 -12.24
C LEU A 86 11.82 -11.47 -11.25
N ALA A 87 10.58 -11.19 -10.85
CA ALA A 87 10.31 -10.14 -9.88
C ALA A 87 10.94 -10.44 -8.51
N GLN A 88 10.92 -11.69 -8.05
CA GLN A 88 11.51 -12.10 -6.78
C GLN A 88 13.04 -12.09 -6.81
N GLU A 89 13.65 -12.61 -7.88
CA GLU A 89 15.11 -12.61 -8.08
C GLU A 89 15.68 -11.19 -8.08
N GLN A 90 14.97 -10.26 -8.70
CA GLN A 90 15.35 -8.85 -8.72
C GLN A 90 14.91 -8.09 -7.46
N GLY A 91 14.19 -8.73 -6.52
CA GLY A 91 13.76 -8.09 -5.28
C GLY A 91 12.66 -7.02 -5.44
N CYS A 92 11.87 -7.09 -6.51
CA CYS A 92 10.77 -6.16 -6.78
C CYS A 92 9.68 -6.27 -5.69
N LYS A 93 9.25 -5.14 -5.14
CA LYS A 93 8.09 -5.05 -4.23
C LYS A 93 6.86 -4.40 -4.87
N LEU A 94 7.06 -3.75 -6.02
CA LEU A 94 6.03 -3.10 -6.80
C LEU A 94 6.11 -3.55 -8.26
N ALA A 95 4.95 -3.76 -8.88
CA ALA A 95 4.81 -4.01 -10.30
C ALA A 95 3.81 -3.02 -10.93
N VAL A 96 4.20 -2.38 -12.03
CA VAL A 96 3.36 -1.50 -12.84
C VAL A 96 2.97 -2.22 -14.12
N LEU A 97 1.73 -2.63 -14.19
CA LEU A 97 1.22 -3.52 -15.23
C LEU A 97 0.24 -2.82 -16.17
N LYS A 98 0.21 -3.26 -17.42
CA LYS A 98 -0.71 -2.70 -18.42
C LYS A 98 -2.16 -3.03 -18.09
N ALA A 99 -2.99 -2.00 -17.92
CA ALA A 99 -4.43 -2.11 -17.67
C ALA A 99 -5.15 -2.89 -18.79
N LYS A 100 -6.23 -3.60 -18.41
CA LYS A 100 -7.14 -4.33 -19.31
C LYS A 100 -6.50 -5.48 -20.10
N SER A 101 -5.36 -6.00 -19.68
CA SER A 101 -4.74 -7.19 -20.30
C SER A 101 -5.21 -8.47 -19.59
N PRO A 102 -5.41 -9.59 -20.30
CA PRO A 102 -5.68 -10.90 -19.70
C PRO A 102 -4.54 -11.37 -18.77
N SER A 103 -3.31 -10.91 -18.98
CA SER A 103 -2.18 -11.25 -18.11
C SER A 103 -1.88 -10.16 -17.08
N CYS A 104 -1.84 -8.91 -17.53
CA CYS A 104 -1.37 -7.75 -16.75
C CYS A 104 -2.50 -6.94 -16.10
N GLY A 105 -3.77 -7.19 -16.42
CA GLY A 105 -4.90 -6.41 -15.93
C GLY A 105 -4.93 -6.33 -14.40
N CYS A 106 -5.13 -5.13 -13.87
CA CYS A 106 -5.19 -4.86 -12.44
C CYS A 106 -6.53 -4.18 -12.14
N GLY A 107 -7.38 -4.82 -11.35
CA GLY A 107 -8.71 -4.31 -10.98
C GLY A 107 -9.79 -4.48 -12.07
N LEU A 108 -9.44 -4.45 -13.36
CA LEU A 108 -10.37 -4.69 -14.48
C LEU A 108 -9.75 -5.59 -15.55
N VAL A 109 -10.51 -6.57 -16.02
CA VAL A 109 -10.20 -7.47 -17.14
C VAL A 109 -11.43 -7.60 -18.06
N TYR A 110 -11.25 -8.08 -19.30
CA TYR A 110 -12.39 -8.36 -20.18
C TYR A 110 -13.19 -9.57 -19.68
N ASP A 111 -14.48 -9.59 -20.01
CA ASP A 111 -15.44 -10.60 -19.55
C ASP A 111 -15.28 -12.00 -20.17
N GLY A 112 -14.39 -12.16 -21.16
CA GLY A 112 -14.15 -13.44 -21.83
C GLY A 112 -15.06 -13.69 -23.03
N ALA A 113 -15.98 -12.77 -23.34
CA ALA A 113 -16.90 -12.89 -24.47
C ALA A 113 -16.38 -12.20 -25.74
N PHE A 114 -15.22 -11.53 -25.69
CA PHE A 114 -14.69 -10.70 -26.78
C PHE A 114 -15.65 -9.59 -27.23
N ALA A 115 -16.58 -9.20 -26.37
CA ALA A 115 -17.54 -8.11 -26.59
C ALA A 115 -16.96 -6.72 -26.24
N GLY A 116 -15.79 -6.69 -25.58
CA GLY A 116 -15.15 -5.46 -25.10
C GLY A 116 -15.65 -4.97 -23.75
N GLU A 117 -16.51 -5.74 -23.08
CA GLU A 117 -17.01 -5.46 -21.73
C GLU A 117 -15.95 -5.76 -20.66
N LEU A 118 -15.87 -4.91 -19.64
CA LEU A 118 -14.90 -5.04 -18.56
C LEU A 118 -15.59 -5.44 -17.26
N VAL A 119 -14.99 -6.40 -16.55
CA VAL A 119 -15.43 -6.87 -15.25
C VAL A 119 -14.34 -6.67 -14.20
N PRO A 120 -14.70 -6.48 -12.92
CA PRO A 120 -13.73 -6.46 -11.83
C PRO A 120 -12.91 -7.75 -11.80
N GLY A 121 -11.58 -7.64 -11.83
CA GLY A 121 -10.71 -8.81 -11.85
C GLY A 121 -9.23 -8.49 -12.03
N TYR A 122 -8.41 -9.53 -11.93
CA TYR A 122 -6.97 -9.45 -12.16
C TYR A 122 -6.56 -10.41 -13.26
N GLY A 123 -5.61 -9.98 -14.08
CA GLY A 123 -4.95 -10.83 -15.05
C GLY A 123 -4.13 -11.93 -14.38
N VAL A 124 -3.76 -12.95 -15.16
CA VAL A 124 -3.09 -14.15 -14.65
C VAL A 124 -1.78 -13.82 -13.92
N ALA A 125 -0.90 -13.03 -14.54
CA ALA A 125 0.37 -12.62 -13.94
C ALA A 125 0.17 -11.62 -12.79
N ALA A 126 -0.78 -10.69 -12.94
CA ALA A 126 -1.11 -9.74 -11.87
C ALA A 126 -1.56 -10.46 -10.59
N ARG A 127 -2.37 -11.52 -10.70
CA ARG A 127 -2.76 -12.36 -9.57
C ARG A 127 -1.57 -13.06 -8.92
N ALA A 128 -0.73 -13.71 -9.73
CA ALA A 128 0.43 -14.46 -9.25
C ALA A 128 1.43 -13.57 -8.51
N LEU A 129 1.69 -12.35 -9.02
CA LEU A 129 2.55 -11.36 -8.36
C LEU A 129 2.01 -10.95 -6.98
N ARG A 130 0.69 -10.73 -6.87
CA ARG A 130 0.05 -10.37 -5.59
C ARG A 130 0.11 -11.51 -4.58
N GLU A 131 -0.11 -12.75 -5.03
CA GLU A 131 0.05 -13.95 -4.21
C GLU A 131 1.49 -14.10 -3.70
N ALA A 132 2.49 -13.64 -4.48
CA ALA A 132 3.90 -13.59 -4.10
C ALA A 132 4.27 -12.38 -3.22
N GLY A 133 3.31 -11.53 -2.84
CA GLY A 133 3.55 -10.35 -2.00
C GLY A 133 4.08 -9.13 -2.75
N VAL A 134 4.02 -9.12 -4.08
CA VAL A 134 4.36 -7.95 -4.91
C VAL A 134 3.10 -7.10 -5.07
N ARG A 135 3.20 -5.82 -4.73
CA ARG A 135 2.11 -4.86 -4.94
C ARG A 135 1.95 -4.60 -6.44
N VAL A 136 0.71 -4.59 -6.94
CA VAL A 136 0.43 -4.42 -8.37
C VAL A 136 -0.46 -3.19 -8.58
N LEU A 137 -0.05 -2.32 -9.49
CA LEU A 137 -0.82 -1.16 -9.95
C LEU A 137 -0.86 -1.13 -11.48
N ASP A 138 -1.91 -0.53 -12.01
CA ASP A 138 -1.93 -0.16 -13.42
C ASP A 138 -1.21 1.16 -13.68
N GLU A 139 -0.93 1.43 -14.96
CA GLU A 139 -0.23 2.65 -15.37
C GLU A 139 -0.98 3.95 -15.03
N VAL A 140 -2.31 3.91 -14.90
CA VAL A 140 -3.14 5.09 -14.64
C VAL A 140 -3.06 5.48 -13.18
N ARG A 141 -3.26 4.50 -12.28
CA ARG A 141 -3.14 4.68 -10.83
C ARG A 141 -1.72 5.06 -10.45
N PHE A 142 -0.73 4.38 -11.02
CA PHE A 142 0.67 4.69 -10.77
C PHE A 142 1.01 6.13 -11.16
N ALA A 143 0.62 6.57 -12.35
CA ALA A 143 0.83 7.95 -12.79
C ALA A 143 0.14 8.99 -11.89
N ALA A 144 -1.07 8.69 -11.39
CA ALA A 144 -1.76 9.56 -10.45
C ALA A 144 -0.99 9.71 -9.12
N CYS A 145 -0.44 8.61 -8.59
CA CYS A 145 0.35 8.61 -7.36
C CYS A 145 1.62 9.45 -7.50
N VAL A 146 2.34 9.26 -8.62
CA VAL A 146 3.57 10.01 -8.91
C VAL A 146 3.29 11.52 -8.97
N ARG A 147 2.23 11.92 -9.69
CA ARG A 147 1.83 13.33 -9.77
C ARG A 147 1.41 13.91 -8.42
N ALA A 148 0.67 13.15 -7.62
CA ALA A 148 0.25 13.59 -6.29
C ALA A 148 1.46 13.81 -5.36
N GLY A 149 2.42 12.88 -5.40
CA GLY A 149 3.67 12.99 -4.66
C GLY A 149 4.52 14.18 -5.12
N GLU A 150 4.75 14.33 -6.43
CA GLU A 150 5.55 15.43 -6.99
C GLU A 150 4.93 16.81 -6.69
N ALA A 151 3.60 16.94 -6.79
CA ALA A 151 2.92 18.20 -6.51
C ALA A 151 3.07 18.65 -5.05
N ARG A 152 3.18 17.70 -4.11
CA ARG A 152 3.32 18.00 -2.68
C ARG A 152 4.78 18.04 -2.23
N HIS A 153 5.63 17.22 -2.84
CA HIS A 153 7.02 17.01 -2.45
C HIS A 153 7.95 17.17 -3.68
N PRO A 154 8.13 18.41 -4.18
CA PRO A 154 8.90 18.64 -5.39
C PRO A 154 10.35 18.22 -5.22
N GLY A 155 10.85 17.39 -6.13
CA GLY A 155 12.23 16.89 -6.10
C GLY A 155 12.49 15.75 -5.11
N CYS A 156 11.48 15.29 -4.38
CA CYS A 156 11.57 14.07 -3.59
C CYS A 156 11.16 12.85 -4.44
N PRO A 157 11.75 11.66 -4.20
CA PRO A 157 11.24 10.43 -4.78
C PRO A 157 9.77 10.21 -4.42
N PRO A 158 8.95 9.67 -5.35
CA PRO A 158 7.56 9.34 -5.06
C PRO A 158 7.44 8.39 -3.87
N ALA A 159 6.53 8.70 -2.94
CA ALA A 159 6.27 7.91 -1.74
C ALA A 159 5.99 6.42 -2.04
N ILE A 160 5.33 6.14 -3.17
CA ILE A 160 5.02 4.79 -3.62
C ILE A 160 6.24 3.91 -3.92
N LEU A 161 7.42 4.52 -4.04
CA LEU A 161 8.70 3.83 -4.26
C LEU A 161 9.50 3.64 -2.97
N ALA A 162 9.04 4.17 -1.84
CA ALA A 162 9.74 4.09 -0.57
C ALA A 162 9.78 2.63 -0.08
N VAL A 163 10.98 2.16 0.23
CA VAL A 163 11.23 0.83 0.83
C VAL A 163 11.40 0.92 2.34
N THR A 164 11.73 2.11 2.85
CA THR A 164 11.81 2.39 4.29
C THR A 164 11.15 3.72 4.59
N SER A 165 10.76 3.94 5.85
CA SER A 165 10.20 5.23 6.25
C SER A 165 11.19 6.38 6.07
N GLY A 166 12.50 6.14 6.20
CA GLY A 166 13.52 7.19 5.99
C GLY A 166 13.53 7.82 4.59
N GLU A 167 12.93 7.16 3.61
CA GLU A 167 12.78 7.66 2.24
C GLU A 167 11.45 8.38 2.01
N CYS A 168 10.52 8.28 2.96
CA CYS A 168 9.21 8.92 2.86
C CYS A 168 9.33 10.43 3.12
N PRO A 169 8.63 11.26 2.33
CA PRO A 169 8.57 12.68 2.61
C PRO A 169 7.81 12.95 3.91
N ALA A 170 8.18 14.01 4.63
CA ALA A 170 7.44 14.47 5.79
C ALA A 170 6.07 15.03 5.37
N LEU A 171 5.04 14.74 6.15
CA LEU A 171 3.69 15.24 5.97
C LEU A 171 3.43 16.36 7.00
N GLU A 172 2.78 17.42 6.57
CA GLU A 172 2.44 18.54 7.45
C GLU A 172 0.93 18.73 7.55
N THR A 173 0.50 19.04 8.76
CA THR A 173 -0.89 19.41 9.07
C THR A 173 -0.91 20.80 9.70
N GLU A 174 -2.06 21.21 10.23
CA GLU A 174 -2.20 22.49 10.91
C GLU A 174 -1.30 22.54 12.16
N ARG A 175 -1.29 21.47 12.95
CA ARG A 175 -0.63 21.43 14.27
C ARG A 175 0.49 20.41 14.38
N LEU A 176 0.61 19.49 13.42
CA LEU A 176 1.53 18.36 13.47
C LEU A 176 2.45 18.29 12.25
N VAL A 177 3.62 17.73 12.47
CA VAL A 177 4.51 17.23 11.41
C VAL A 177 4.63 15.73 11.60
N LEU A 178 4.30 14.95 10.57
CA LEU A 178 4.50 13.51 10.53
C LEU A 178 5.78 13.25 9.74
N ARG A 179 6.83 12.77 10.38
CA ARG A 179 8.11 12.51 9.71
C ARG A 179 8.75 11.21 10.18
N PRO A 180 9.65 10.63 9.38
CA PRO A 180 10.43 9.48 9.80
C PRO A 180 11.22 9.80 11.08
N PHE A 181 11.39 8.79 11.92
CA PHE A 181 12.20 8.91 13.13
C PHE A 181 13.70 9.01 12.80
N VAL A 182 14.41 9.73 13.65
CA VAL A 182 15.88 9.76 13.69
C VAL A 182 16.37 9.36 15.07
N SER A 183 17.67 9.10 15.22
CA SER A 183 18.29 8.73 16.50
C SER A 183 18.01 9.72 17.63
N ASP A 184 17.87 11.00 17.30
CA ASP A 184 17.68 12.07 18.27
C ASP A 184 16.26 12.06 18.88
N ASP A 185 15.32 11.35 18.26
CA ASP A 185 13.93 11.25 18.74
C ASP A 185 13.75 10.17 19.83
N ILE A 186 14.78 9.36 20.12
CA ILE A 186 14.68 8.18 21.02
C ILE A 186 14.21 8.59 22.42
N ASP A 187 14.65 9.74 22.92
CA ASP A 187 14.28 10.19 24.28
C ASP A 187 12.79 10.59 24.35
N ASP A 188 12.25 11.22 23.30
CA ASP A 188 10.81 11.52 23.22
C ASP A 188 9.98 10.26 23.02
N VAL A 189 10.46 9.31 22.20
CA VAL A 189 9.81 8.00 22.02
C VAL A 189 9.74 7.25 23.34
N TYR A 190 10.85 7.17 24.08
CA TYR A 190 10.87 6.55 25.40
C TYR A 190 9.91 7.24 26.37
N ALA A 191 9.81 8.57 26.32
CA ALA A 191 8.93 9.34 27.20
C ALA A 191 7.46 8.92 27.08
N TYR A 192 6.94 8.68 25.88
CA TYR A 192 5.55 8.23 25.73
C TYR A 192 5.39 6.70 25.79
N CYS A 193 6.37 5.93 25.30
CA CYS A 193 6.31 4.47 25.31
C CYS A 193 6.48 3.85 26.71
N SER A 194 7.08 4.56 27.66
CA SER A 194 7.20 4.11 29.04
C SER A 194 5.95 4.37 29.89
N ASP A 195 4.97 5.14 29.41
CA ASP A 195 3.70 5.34 30.11
C ASP A 195 2.86 4.05 30.07
N PRO A 196 2.52 3.46 31.24
CA PRO A 196 1.78 2.21 31.31
C PRO A 196 0.35 2.29 30.75
N ALA A 197 -0.16 3.50 30.50
CA ALA A 197 -1.47 3.70 29.90
C ALA A 197 -1.47 3.73 28.36
N VAL A 198 -0.31 3.77 27.71
CA VAL A 198 -0.21 3.91 26.23
C VAL A 198 -0.07 2.55 25.55
N GLY A 199 0.97 1.80 25.87
CA GLY A 199 1.30 0.55 25.18
C GLY A 199 0.22 -0.52 25.16
N PRO A 200 -0.41 -0.85 26.31
CA PRO A 200 -1.42 -1.90 26.36
C PRO A 200 -2.63 -1.66 25.45
N ASP A 201 -3.02 -0.39 25.25
CA ASP A 201 -4.11 0.00 24.36
C ASP A 201 -3.76 -0.19 22.87
N ALA A 202 -2.47 -0.31 22.55
CA ALA A 202 -1.90 -0.49 21.22
C ALA A 202 -1.22 -1.86 21.02
N GLY A 203 -1.34 -2.77 22.01
CA GLY A 203 -0.92 -4.17 21.89
C GLY A 203 0.53 -4.47 22.25
N TRP A 204 1.23 -3.55 22.91
CA TRP A 204 2.63 -3.76 23.32
C TRP A 204 2.89 -3.40 24.79
N ALA A 205 3.91 -4.03 25.37
CA ALA A 205 4.30 -3.78 26.75
C ALA A 205 5.04 -2.44 26.87
N PRO A 206 4.80 -1.63 27.92
CA PRO A 206 5.52 -0.38 28.13
C PRO A 206 7.04 -0.56 28.11
N HIS A 207 7.74 0.34 27.42
CA HIS A 207 9.19 0.31 27.32
C HIS A 207 9.81 0.50 28.71
N ARG A 208 10.75 -0.38 29.06
CA ARG A 208 11.44 -0.38 30.37
C ARG A 208 12.76 0.36 30.31
N THR A 209 13.35 0.43 29.13
CA THR A 209 14.65 1.05 28.88
C THR A 209 14.63 1.91 27.62
N ARG A 210 15.58 2.84 27.51
CA ARG A 210 15.82 3.59 26.27
C ARG A 210 16.17 2.66 25.10
N GLU A 211 16.80 1.54 25.41
CA GLU A 211 17.17 0.52 24.43
C GLU A 211 15.95 -0.14 23.77
N ASP A 212 14.87 -0.38 24.53
CA ASP A 212 13.60 -0.86 23.97
C ASP A 212 13.05 0.13 22.93
N SER A 213 13.19 1.43 23.20
CA SER A 213 12.74 2.50 22.30
C SER A 213 13.62 2.64 21.07
N ARG A 214 14.94 2.48 21.24
CA ARG A 214 15.89 2.42 20.12
C ARG A 214 15.56 1.26 19.19
N MET A 215 15.26 0.07 19.73
CA MET A 215 14.86 -1.08 18.93
C MET A 215 13.56 -0.83 18.16
N PHE A 216 12.56 -0.19 18.80
CA PHE A 216 11.35 0.23 18.10
C PHE A 216 11.66 1.16 16.91
N VAL A 217 12.47 2.21 17.13
CA VAL A 217 12.82 3.19 16.07
C VAL A 217 13.57 2.53 14.92
N GLU A 218 14.58 1.70 15.22
CA GLU A 218 15.46 1.12 14.20
C GLU A 218 14.83 -0.05 13.43
N VAL A 219 13.94 -0.81 14.07
CA VAL A 219 13.41 -2.06 13.50
C VAL A 219 11.95 -1.92 13.08
N ILE A 220 11.10 -1.39 13.95
CA ILE A 220 9.65 -1.37 13.70
C ILE A 220 9.28 -0.13 12.91
N ALA A 221 9.80 1.02 13.29
CA ALA A 221 9.49 2.29 12.63
C ALA A 221 10.31 2.53 11.35
N SER A 222 11.21 1.62 10.98
CA SER A 222 11.93 1.65 9.71
C SER A 222 11.14 1.02 8.56
N GLU A 223 10.14 0.17 8.87
CA GLU A 223 9.13 -0.29 7.90
C GLU A 223 8.54 0.93 7.16
N PRO A 224 8.30 0.87 5.85
CA PRO A 224 7.85 2.01 5.07
C PRO A 224 6.50 2.53 5.55
N HIS A 225 6.29 3.84 5.40
CA HIS A 225 5.03 4.54 5.72
C HIS A 225 4.67 4.55 7.22
N VAL A 226 5.68 4.52 8.09
CA VAL A 226 5.59 4.70 9.54
C VAL A 226 6.28 6.00 9.95
N PHE A 227 5.54 6.87 10.63
CA PHE A 227 5.97 8.22 10.98
C PHE A 227 5.86 8.44 12.49
N GLY A 228 6.78 9.24 13.02
CA GLY A 228 6.60 9.90 14.30
C GLY A 228 5.64 11.09 14.14
N ILE A 229 4.86 11.36 15.19
CA ILE A 229 3.94 12.49 15.26
C ILE A 229 4.62 13.58 16.09
N PHE A 230 4.96 14.71 15.49
CA PHE A 230 5.64 15.80 16.18
C PHE A 230 4.74 17.03 16.28
N GLU A 231 4.79 17.75 17.40
CA GLU A 231 4.13 19.05 17.50
C GLU A 231 4.82 20.06 16.57
N LYS A 232 4.05 20.83 15.80
CA LYS A 232 4.61 21.84 14.90
C LYS A 232 5.08 23.06 15.69
N THR A 233 6.34 23.46 15.54
CA THR A 233 6.88 24.66 16.21
C THR A 233 7.28 25.72 15.18
N GLY A 234 6.73 26.94 15.34
CA GLY A 234 6.98 28.05 14.42
C GLY A 234 6.24 27.93 13.07
N ALA A 235 5.98 29.08 12.45
CA ALA A 235 5.41 29.12 11.11
C ALA A 235 6.53 28.98 10.06
N GLY A 236 6.65 27.81 9.44
CA GLY A 236 7.36 27.65 8.15
C GLY A 236 8.85 27.30 8.18
N THR A 237 9.42 26.78 9.27
CA THR A 237 10.86 26.40 9.31
C THR A 237 11.15 24.90 9.37
N GLY A 238 10.16 24.01 9.23
CA GLY A 238 10.35 22.56 9.38
C GLY A 238 10.85 22.14 10.78
N ALA A 239 10.90 23.09 11.73
CA ALA A 239 11.25 22.83 13.11
C ALA A 239 10.11 22.05 13.77
N THR A 240 10.49 20.96 14.41
CA THR A 240 9.56 20.10 15.14
C THR A 240 9.75 20.31 16.64
N GLY A 241 8.64 20.33 17.36
CA GLY A 241 8.61 20.14 18.80
C GLY A 241 8.81 18.65 19.14
N PRO A 242 8.50 18.25 20.38
CA PRO A 242 8.72 16.87 20.80
C PRO A 242 7.89 15.87 20.01
N CYS A 243 8.39 14.65 19.88
CA CYS A 243 7.59 13.53 19.41
C CYS A 243 6.53 13.15 20.43
N ILE A 244 5.27 13.11 20.00
CA ILE A 244 4.11 12.82 20.84
C ILE A 244 3.37 11.54 20.41
N GLY A 245 3.94 10.72 19.52
CA GLY A 245 3.34 9.45 19.13
C GLY A 245 3.90 8.89 17.82
N SER A 246 3.24 7.86 17.31
CA SER A 246 3.55 7.23 16.04
C SER A 246 2.27 6.90 15.29
N ILE A 247 2.35 6.91 13.96
CA ILE A 247 1.26 6.55 13.05
C ILE A 247 1.84 5.93 11.79
N GLY A 248 1.17 4.95 11.21
CA GLY A 248 1.64 4.37 9.96
C GLY A 248 0.61 3.54 9.23
N LEU A 249 0.91 3.26 7.97
CA LEU A 249 0.19 2.32 7.12
C LEU A 249 1.03 1.05 6.98
N ILE A 250 0.67 0.01 7.74
CA ILE A 250 1.40 -1.25 7.81
C ILE A 250 0.64 -2.38 7.13
N ARG A 251 1.30 -3.51 6.90
CA ARG A 251 0.63 -4.69 6.33
C ARG A 251 -0.52 -5.15 7.24
N ASP A 252 -1.71 -5.32 6.65
CA ASP A 252 -2.85 -5.90 7.35
C ASP A 252 -2.64 -7.43 7.49
N PRO A 253 -2.53 -7.98 8.72
CA PRO A 253 -2.32 -9.42 8.91
C PRO A 253 -3.58 -10.26 8.60
N GLN A 254 -4.76 -9.64 8.57
CA GLN A 254 -6.05 -10.30 8.37
C GLN A 254 -6.40 -10.43 6.88
N ARG A 255 -5.74 -9.67 6.01
CA ARG A 255 -6.01 -9.65 4.57
C ARG A 255 -4.87 -10.27 3.78
N ARG A 256 -5.25 -11.10 2.80
CA ARG A 256 -4.32 -11.73 1.84
C ARG A 256 -4.71 -11.29 0.44
N ASN A 257 -3.72 -10.89 -0.36
CA ASN A 257 -3.91 -10.53 -1.77
C ASN A 257 -4.94 -9.41 -2.00
N VAL A 258 -5.03 -8.47 -1.05
CA VAL A 258 -5.82 -7.23 -1.17
C VAL A 258 -4.85 -6.05 -1.20
N ASP A 259 -5.10 -5.06 -2.06
CA ASP A 259 -4.28 -3.84 -2.15
C ASP A 259 -4.71 -2.89 -1.02
N CYS A 260 -4.29 -3.25 0.19
CA CYS A 260 -4.65 -2.57 1.42
C CYS A 260 -3.47 -2.49 2.38
N LEU A 261 -3.47 -1.43 3.17
CA LEU A 261 -2.65 -1.29 4.36
C LEU A 261 -3.56 -0.97 5.55
N MET A 262 -3.12 -1.35 6.74
CA MET A 262 -3.80 -1.07 8.00
C MET A 262 -3.19 0.17 8.64
N LEU A 263 -4.05 1.10 9.02
CA LEU A 263 -3.70 2.25 9.84
C LEU A 263 -3.47 1.79 11.28
N GLY A 264 -2.24 1.95 11.77
CA GLY A 264 -1.87 1.73 13.16
C GLY A 264 -1.34 3.01 13.79
N TYR A 265 -1.60 3.24 15.08
CA TYR A 265 -1.13 4.43 15.77
C TYR A 265 -1.04 4.29 17.29
N ALA A 266 -0.19 5.12 17.89
CA ALA A 266 -0.12 5.36 19.32
C ALA A 266 0.10 6.86 19.57
N LEU A 267 -0.46 7.38 20.66
CA LEU A 267 -0.31 8.79 21.03
C LEU A 267 0.02 8.92 22.51
N ALA A 268 0.95 9.82 22.84
CA ALA A 268 1.28 10.19 24.20
C ALA A 268 0.04 10.64 24.96
N ARG A 269 -0.04 10.23 26.23
CA ARG A 269 -1.17 10.56 27.10
C ARG A 269 -1.40 12.06 27.26
N THR A 270 -0.32 12.85 27.24
CA THR A 270 -0.35 14.32 27.29
C THR A 270 -1.01 14.97 26.07
N ALA A 271 -1.12 14.23 24.96
CA ALA A 271 -1.75 14.69 23.72
C ALA A 271 -3.20 14.17 23.54
N TRP A 272 -3.71 13.34 24.45
CA TRP A 272 -5.07 12.81 24.36
C TRP A 272 -6.14 13.89 24.52
N GLY A 273 -7.28 13.71 23.84
CA GLY A 273 -8.42 14.63 23.91
C GLY A 273 -8.23 15.96 23.16
N ARG A 274 -7.05 16.21 22.56
CA ARG A 274 -6.73 17.43 21.79
C ARG A 274 -7.05 17.31 20.29
N GLY A 275 -7.54 16.15 19.84
CA GLY A 275 -7.84 15.87 18.43
C GLY A 275 -6.62 15.56 17.56
N CYS A 276 -5.41 15.47 18.13
CA CYS A 276 -4.17 15.26 17.35
C CYS A 276 -4.20 13.95 16.54
N MET A 277 -4.68 12.84 17.11
CA MET A 277 -4.72 11.58 16.36
C MET A 277 -5.74 11.61 15.20
N THR A 278 -6.87 12.29 15.36
CA THR A 278 -7.84 12.44 14.26
C THR A 278 -7.25 13.25 13.11
N GLU A 279 -6.51 14.32 13.42
CA GLU A 279 -5.80 15.12 12.41
C GLU A 279 -4.69 14.32 11.71
N ALA A 280 -3.87 13.59 12.47
CA ALA A 280 -2.84 12.72 11.89
C ALA A 280 -3.44 11.60 11.03
N ALA A 281 -4.55 10.99 11.48
CA ALA A 281 -5.25 9.96 10.72
C ALA A 281 -5.80 10.49 9.40
N ASP A 282 -6.42 11.68 9.39
CA ASP A 282 -6.95 12.27 8.14
C ASP A 282 -5.83 12.49 7.10
N GLU A 283 -4.67 12.99 7.54
CA GLU A 283 -3.52 13.19 6.66
C GLU A 283 -2.91 11.86 6.18
N MET A 284 -2.87 10.84 7.03
CA MET A 284 -2.41 9.50 6.64
C MET A 284 -3.35 8.79 5.67
N LEU A 285 -4.67 8.99 5.81
CA LEU A 285 -5.66 8.50 4.84
C LEU A 285 -5.45 9.16 3.47
N ARG A 286 -5.28 10.49 3.47
CA ARG A 286 -4.99 11.25 2.25
C ARG A 286 -3.70 10.76 1.60
N TYR A 287 -2.62 10.58 2.36
CA TYR A 287 -1.36 10.03 1.88
C TYR A 287 -1.54 8.62 1.27
N GLY A 288 -2.23 7.71 1.98
CA GLY A 288 -2.47 6.34 1.52
C GLY A 288 -3.30 6.27 0.23
N PHE A 289 -4.34 7.10 0.10
CA PHE A 289 -5.16 7.11 -1.11
C PHE A 289 -4.52 7.92 -2.25
N GLU A 290 -3.94 9.08 -2.01
CA GLU A 290 -3.44 9.93 -3.10
C GLU A 290 -2.05 9.53 -3.58
N GLU A 291 -1.12 9.25 -2.65
CA GLU A 291 0.31 9.10 -2.97
C GLU A 291 0.76 7.65 -3.00
N LEU A 292 0.12 6.78 -2.21
CA LEU A 292 0.33 5.34 -2.31
C LEU A 292 -0.67 4.69 -3.27
N GLY A 293 -1.82 5.29 -3.54
CA GLY A 293 -2.79 4.73 -4.50
C GLY A 293 -3.54 3.51 -3.99
N LEU A 294 -3.69 3.34 -2.67
CA LEU A 294 -4.38 2.18 -2.07
C LEU A 294 -5.86 2.14 -2.48
N GLY A 295 -6.42 0.94 -2.65
CA GLY A 295 -7.85 0.77 -2.86
C GLY A 295 -8.66 0.75 -1.55
N LEU A 296 -8.01 0.37 -0.46
CA LEU A 296 -8.63 0.11 0.84
C LEU A 296 -7.63 0.42 1.95
N ILE A 297 -8.09 1.07 3.01
CA ILE A 297 -7.34 1.20 4.26
C ILE A 297 -8.17 0.54 5.37
N THR A 298 -7.53 -0.23 6.24
CA THR A 298 -8.19 -0.89 7.38
C THR A 298 -7.70 -0.33 8.69
N CYS A 299 -8.43 -0.59 9.78
CA CYS A 299 -8.00 -0.26 11.12
C CYS A 299 -8.67 -1.21 12.11
N THR A 300 -7.98 -1.52 13.21
CA THR A 300 -8.52 -2.39 14.26
C THR A 300 -8.27 -1.76 15.62
N HIS A 301 -9.13 -2.08 16.59
CA HIS A 301 -8.86 -1.76 17.99
C HIS A 301 -9.35 -2.86 18.93
N TYR A 302 -8.74 -2.98 20.11
CA TYR A 302 -9.30 -3.81 21.17
C TYR A 302 -10.68 -3.30 21.59
N THR A 303 -11.60 -4.21 21.90
CA THR A 303 -12.99 -3.88 22.28
C THR A 303 -13.11 -2.88 23.44
N PHE A 304 -12.15 -2.83 24.36
CA PHE A 304 -12.13 -1.88 25.47
C PHE A 304 -11.60 -0.47 25.11
N ASN A 305 -10.96 -0.31 23.95
CA ASN A 305 -10.30 0.95 23.57
C ASN A 305 -11.26 1.93 22.87
N ASP A 306 -12.16 2.52 23.67
CA ASP A 306 -13.14 3.53 23.23
C ASP A 306 -12.51 4.81 22.64
N ARG A 307 -11.25 5.11 22.97
CA ARG A 307 -10.53 6.25 22.39
C ARG A 307 -10.21 5.98 20.92
N SER A 308 -9.71 4.78 20.62
CA SER A 308 -9.41 4.38 19.25
C SER A 308 -10.69 4.29 18.42
N ARG A 309 -11.74 3.65 18.94
CA ARG A 309 -13.07 3.60 18.27
C ARG A 309 -13.52 4.98 17.77
N ARG A 310 -13.48 5.99 18.64
CA ARG A 310 -13.91 7.36 18.29
C ARG A 310 -13.03 8.03 17.24
N VAL A 311 -11.74 7.71 17.17
CA VAL A 311 -10.85 8.21 16.12
C VAL A 311 -11.23 7.56 14.79
N ILE A 312 -11.38 6.24 14.79
CA ILE A 312 -11.73 5.42 13.61
C ILE A 312 -13.06 5.88 13.00
N GLU A 313 -14.11 6.00 13.82
CA GLU A 313 -15.44 6.46 13.37
C GLU A 313 -15.39 7.89 12.81
N LYS A 314 -14.62 8.79 13.44
CA LYS A 314 -14.45 10.18 12.94
C LYS A 314 -13.68 10.26 11.64
N ALA A 315 -12.77 9.33 11.39
CA ALA A 315 -12.05 9.21 10.12
C ALA A 315 -12.91 8.61 8.99
N GLY A 316 -14.16 8.23 9.29
CA GLY A 316 -15.12 7.74 8.29
C GLY A 316 -15.03 6.25 8.01
N PHE A 317 -14.28 5.49 8.79
CA PHE A 317 -14.22 4.04 8.67
C PHE A 317 -15.58 3.38 8.98
N VAL A 318 -15.86 2.28 8.28
CA VAL A 318 -17.05 1.45 8.46
C VAL A 318 -16.70 0.23 9.30
N HIS A 319 -17.53 -0.09 10.30
CA HIS A 319 -17.38 -1.29 11.12
C HIS A 319 -17.63 -2.54 10.28
N GLU A 320 -16.68 -3.47 10.31
CA GLU A 320 -16.71 -4.72 9.54
C GLU A 320 -17.21 -5.89 10.38
N GLY A 321 -16.83 -5.92 11.66
CA GLY A 321 -17.18 -6.98 12.60
C GLY A 321 -16.14 -7.16 13.70
N THR A 322 -16.33 -8.23 14.48
CA THR A 322 -15.49 -8.56 15.63
C THR A 322 -14.71 -9.85 15.36
N ILE A 323 -13.41 -9.83 15.64
CA ILE A 323 -12.56 -11.02 15.61
C ILE A 323 -12.32 -11.46 17.04
N HIS A 324 -12.94 -12.59 17.41
CA HIS A 324 -12.84 -13.14 18.75
C HIS A 324 -11.49 -13.84 18.97
N GLY A 325 -10.87 -13.62 20.13
CA GLY A 325 -9.59 -14.20 20.50
C GLY A 325 -8.47 -13.88 19.51
N ALA A 326 -8.43 -12.64 19.04
CA ALA A 326 -7.50 -12.19 18.01
C ALA A 326 -6.04 -12.21 18.49
N GLU A 327 -5.78 -11.83 19.74
CA GLU A 327 -4.44 -11.74 20.29
C GLU A 327 -4.43 -11.96 21.81
N ALA A 328 -3.35 -12.52 22.34
CA ALA A 328 -3.11 -12.56 23.78
C ALA A 328 -2.35 -11.31 24.22
N THR A 329 -2.85 -10.61 25.23
CA THR A 329 -2.10 -9.54 25.89
C THR A 329 -0.85 -10.09 26.60
N PRO A 330 0.12 -9.24 26.99
CA PRO A 330 1.35 -9.70 27.66
C PRO A 330 1.14 -10.53 28.94
N ASP A 331 -0.02 -10.40 29.60
CA ASP A 331 -0.44 -11.19 30.76
C ASP A 331 -1.20 -12.49 30.40
N GLY A 332 -1.34 -12.79 29.11
CA GLY A 332 -1.92 -14.03 28.59
C GLY A 332 -3.44 -14.02 28.41
N LEU A 333 -4.10 -12.88 28.62
CA LEU A 333 -5.55 -12.76 28.38
C LEU A 333 -5.83 -12.63 26.88
N MET A 334 -6.68 -13.50 26.36
CA MET A 334 -7.16 -13.39 24.98
C MET A 334 -8.08 -12.18 24.84
N GLN A 335 -7.80 -11.34 23.85
CA GLN A 335 -8.57 -10.14 23.52
C GLN A 335 -9.23 -10.27 22.16
N ASP A 336 -10.36 -9.60 22.03
CA ASP A 336 -11.09 -9.44 20.78
C ASP A 336 -10.68 -8.14 20.10
N PHE A 337 -10.74 -8.12 18.77
CA PHE A 337 -10.61 -6.91 17.96
C PHE A 337 -11.94 -6.52 17.32
N GLU A 338 -12.23 -5.23 17.30
CA GLU A 338 -13.18 -4.66 16.35
C GLU A 338 -12.42 -4.25 15.09
N SER A 339 -12.86 -4.76 13.94
CA SER A 339 -12.27 -4.50 12.63
C SER A 339 -13.10 -3.49 11.84
N TYR A 340 -12.39 -2.62 11.11
CA TYR A 340 -12.96 -1.57 10.31
C TYR A 340 -12.25 -1.44 8.96
N TYR A 341 -12.97 -0.92 7.98
CA TYR A 341 -12.45 -0.67 6.64
C TYR A 341 -12.93 0.67 6.08
N LEU A 342 -12.12 1.26 5.20
CA LEU A 342 -12.44 2.47 4.44
C LEU A 342 -12.00 2.26 2.99
N PRO A 343 -12.93 2.00 2.06
CA PRO A 343 -12.62 1.92 0.65
C PRO A 343 -12.42 3.32 0.07
N ARG A 344 -11.61 3.44 -0.99
CA ARG A 344 -11.34 4.72 -1.65
C ARG A 344 -12.62 5.46 -2.03
N GLU A 345 -13.61 4.75 -2.56
CA GLU A 345 -14.83 5.33 -3.09
C GLU A 345 -15.59 6.11 -2.00
N LEU A 346 -15.71 5.53 -0.80
CA LEU A 346 -16.35 6.19 0.34
C LEU A 346 -15.53 7.40 0.83
N TRP A 347 -14.20 7.31 0.76
CA TRP A 347 -13.33 8.43 1.12
C TRP A 347 -13.48 9.60 0.13
N ASP A 348 -13.52 9.31 -1.18
CA ASP A 348 -13.73 10.31 -2.23
C ASP A 348 -15.11 10.98 -2.10
N GLU A 349 -16.17 10.22 -1.83
CA GLU A 349 -17.52 10.75 -1.56
C GLU A 349 -17.52 11.72 -0.37
N ALA A 350 -16.90 11.33 0.75
CA ALA A 350 -16.83 12.16 1.95
C ALA A 350 -16.03 13.46 1.75
N LYS A 351 -15.06 13.46 0.82
CA LYS A 351 -14.27 14.65 0.46
C LYS A 351 -14.90 15.47 -0.68
N GLY A 352 -16.07 15.07 -1.20
CA GLY A 352 -16.77 15.75 -2.29
C GLY A 352 -16.09 15.61 -3.65
N ARG A 353 -15.44 14.46 -3.90
CA ARG A 353 -14.64 14.17 -5.10
C ARG A 353 -15.29 13.17 -6.06
N GLY A 354 -16.60 12.91 -5.91
CA GLY A 354 -17.38 11.95 -6.70
C GLY A 354 -17.88 12.48 -8.05
#